data_AF-A0A443S645-F1
#
_entry.id   AF-A0A443S645-F1
#
_cell.length_a   1.000
_cell.length_b   1.000
_cell.length_c   1.000
_cell.angle_alpha   90.00
_cell.angle_beta   90.00
_cell.angle_gamma   90.00
#
_symmetry.space_group_name_H-M   'P 1'
#
loop_
_entity.id
_entity.type
_entity.pdbx_description
1 polymer ?
#
loop_
_entity_poly.entity_id
_entity_poly.type
_entity_poly.pdbx_seq_one_letter_code
_entity_poly.pdbx_strand_id
1 'polypeptide(L)'
;MHSHCDNCVKVKKCSVKPKAGESCAIIECEANCGFMFHSCKLSEHRLLCHNERIDCLNVTYGCPFRILRSDIAKHLIVCPANVIHCTVEWNRWPLHTIDKRLTQPFVSQSLDVNHLDVALTLRDQRMLKQLWNASRKKRSTLRNRLTRKYPAVPFKVSGRSNR
;
A
#
# COMPACT_ATOMS: atom_id res chain seq x y z
N MET A 1 34.95 5.87 12.27
CA MET A 1 34.59 7.31 12.27
C MET A 1 35.66 8.05 13.06
N HIS A 2 35.98 9.29 12.73
CA HIS A 2 37.07 10.03 13.38
C HIS A 2 36.55 11.09 14.36
N SER A 3 37.32 11.36 15.42
CA SER A 3 36.93 12.28 16.52
C SER A 3 36.61 13.70 16.05
N HIS A 4 37.40 14.27 15.14
CA HIS A 4 37.11 15.57 14.56
C HIS A 4 35.92 15.51 13.61
N CYS A 5 35.93 14.53 12.70
CA CYS A 5 34.96 14.46 11.61
C CYS A 5 33.54 14.37 12.13
N ASP A 6 33.30 13.65 13.23
CA ASP A 6 31.99 13.50 13.86
C ASP A 6 31.31 14.86 14.10
N ASN A 7 32.05 15.80 14.68
CA ASN A 7 31.57 17.14 15.04
C ASN A 7 31.78 18.20 13.94
N CYS A 8 32.44 17.85 12.84
CA CYS A 8 32.73 18.80 11.76
C CYS A 8 31.51 18.97 10.84
N VAL A 9 30.73 20.04 11.08
CA VAL A 9 29.53 20.41 10.29
C VAL A 9 29.82 21.52 9.29
N LYS A 10 30.73 22.45 9.60
CA LYS A 10 31.10 23.58 8.72
C LYS A 10 32.29 23.21 7.81
N VAL A 11 32.16 22.15 7.01
CA VAL A 11 33.28 21.59 6.23
C VAL A 11 33.97 22.61 5.31
N LYS A 12 33.23 23.54 4.70
CA LYS A 12 33.79 24.61 3.84
C LYS A 12 34.77 25.53 4.58
N LYS A 13 34.71 25.58 5.91
CA LYS A 13 35.60 26.35 6.79
C LYS A 13 36.56 25.46 7.58
N CYS A 14 36.55 24.15 7.34
CA CYS A 14 37.42 23.23 8.04
C CYS A 14 38.85 23.36 7.49
N SER A 15 39.79 23.65 8.39
CA SER A 15 41.23 23.75 8.10
C SER A 15 42.03 22.58 8.67
N VAL A 16 41.36 21.57 9.24
CA VAL A 16 42.02 20.41 9.87
C VAL A 16 42.59 19.49 8.80
N LYS A 17 43.91 19.29 8.84
CA LYS A 17 44.60 18.39 7.92
C LYS A 17 44.29 16.93 8.24
N PRO A 18 44.26 16.02 7.24
CA PRO A 18 44.04 14.59 7.46
C PRO A 18 45.11 13.99 8.38
N LYS A 19 44.68 13.24 9.39
CA LYS A 19 45.55 12.55 10.35
C LYS A 19 44.89 11.24 10.79
N ALA A 20 45.66 10.15 10.73
CA ALA A 20 45.16 8.81 11.06
C ALA A 20 44.46 8.78 12.43
N GLY A 21 43.22 8.30 12.45
CA GLY A 21 42.39 8.20 13.67
C GLY A 21 41.68 9.49 14.10
N GLU A 22 42.10 10.66 13.61
CA GLU A 22 41.59 11.96 14.06
C GLU A 22 40.74 12.67 12.99
N SER A 23 41.20 12.69 11.74
CA SER A 23 40.55 13.39 10.63
C SER A 23 40.90 12.75 9.27
N CYS A 24 40.08 12.99 8.25
CA CYS A 24 40.35 12.52 6.88
C CYS A 24 40.16 13.61 5.83
N ALA A 25 40.54 13.30 4.58
CA ALA A 25 40.40 14.23 3.46
C ALA A 25 38.94 14.66 3.25
N ILE A 26 38.77 15.92 2.88
CA ILE A 26 37.49 16.44 2.39
C ILE A 26 37.39 16.05 0.91
N ILE A 27 36.26 15.47 0.54
CA ILE A 27 35.93 15.06 -0.81
C ILE A 27 34.61 15.70 -1.24
N GLU A 28 34.40 15.77 -2.54
CA GLU A 28 33.13 16.16 -3.16
C GLU A 28 32.28 14.93 -3.45
N CYS A 29 30.95 15.12 -3.50
CA CYS A 29 30.03 14.06 -3.90
C CYS A 29 30.28 13.62 -5.35
N GLU A 30 30.46 12.31 -5.57
CA GLU A 30 30.60 11.70 -6.90
C GLU A 30 29.38 11.91 -7.80
N ALA A 31 28.20 12.14 -7.21
CA ALA A 31 26.96 12.45 -7.93
C ALA A 31 26.81 13.96 -8.23
N ASN A 32 27.88 14.75 -8.05
CA ASN A 32 27.95 16.19 -8.32
C ASN A 32 26.78 16.98 -7.72
N CYS A 33 26.34 16.63 -6.51
CA CYS A 33 25.27 17.36 -5.80
C CYS A 33 25.73 18.70 -5.20
N GLY A 34 27.03 19.03 -5.33
CA GLY A 34 27.64 20.26 -4.82
C GLY A 34 27.99 20.23 -3.33
N PHE A 35 27.78 19.11 -2.64
CA PHE A 35 28.16 18.96 -1.23
C PHE A 35 29.58 18.43 -1.07
N MET A 36 30.31 19.01 -0.10
CA MET A 36 31.61 18.54 0.34
C MET A 36 31.50 17.98 1.75
N PHE A 37 32.26 16.94 2.04
CA PHE A 37 32.27 16.28 3.35
C PHE A 37 33.58 15.52 3.56
N HIS A 38 33.89 15.19 4.81
CA HIS A 38 34.99 14.26 5.12
C HIS A 38 34.69 12.89 4.52
N SER A 39 35.68 12.23 3.92
CA SER A 39 35.50 10.93 3.23
C SER A 39 34.88 9.84 4.10
N CYS A 40 35.08 9.87 5.42
CA CYS A 40 34.43 8.95 6.35
C CYS A 40 32.90 9.11 6.45
N LYS A 41 32.33 10.23 5.99
CA LYS A 41 30.89 10.53 5.95
C LYS A 41 30.23 10.17 4.61
N LEU A 42 30.96 9.55 3.67
CA LEU A 42 30.44 9.24 2.34
C LEU A 42 29.18 8.36 2.40
N SER A 43 29.19 7.31 3.22
CA SER A 43 28.04 6.41 3.37
C SER A 43 26.81 7.15 3.92
N GLU A 44 26.98 8.00 4.92
CA GLU A 44 25.91 8.82 5.49
C GLU A 44 25.37 9.83 4.47
N HIS A 45 26.26 10.49 3.73
CA HIS A 45 25.87 11.42 2.68
C HIS A 45 25.02 10.73 1.59
N ARG A 46 25.37 9.52 1.15
CA ARG A 46 24.59 8.77 0.14
C ARG A 46 23.14 8.53 0.58
N LEU A 47 22.88 8.40 1.88
CA LEU A 47 21.51 8.26 2.41
C LEU A 47 20.68 9.55 2.26
N LEU A 48 21.33 10.70 2.20
CA LEU A 48 20.69 12.03 2.16
C LEU A 48 20.80 12.72 0.80
N CYS A 49 21.74 12.30 -0.06
CA CYS A 49 22.06 12.97 -1.31
C CYS A 49 20.86 12.96 -2.27
N HIS A 50 20.40 14.15 -2.70
CA HIS A 50 19.30 14.27 -3.65
C HIS A 50 19.62 13.68 -5.04
N ASN A 51 20.91 13.62 -5.41
CA ASN A 51 21.38 13.05 -6.67
C ASN A 51 21.76 11.56 -6.54
N GLU A 52 21.55 10.92 -5.40
CA GLU A 52 21.78 9.47 -5.28
C GLU A 52 20.77 8.71 -6.13
N ARG A 53 21.24 7.71 -6.89
CA ARG A 53 20.36 6.77 -7.59
C ARG A 53 19.96 5.62 -6.68
N ILE A 54 18.69 5.62 -6.28
CA ILE A 54 18.11 4.59 -5.44
C ILE A 54 17.05 3.79 -6.19
N ASP A 55 16.74 2.59 -5.69
CA ASP A 55 15.61 1.83 -6.19
C ASP A 55 14.30 2.57 -5.90
N CYS A 56 13.31 2.42 -6.79
CA CYS A 56 11.98 2.97 -6.53
C CYS A 56 11.43 2.46 -5.19
N LEU A 57 10.66 3.31 -4.48
CA LEU A 57 9.98 2.94 -3.24
C LEU A 57 9.09 1.68 -3.38
N ASN A 58 8.59 1.43 -4.58
CA ASN A 58 7.76 0.27 -4.92
C ASN A 58 8.55 -0.89 -5.55
N VAL A 59 9.86 -1.00 -5.32
CA VAL A 59 10.69 -2.10 -5.83
C VAL A 59 10.16 -3.47 -5.36
N THR A 60 9.66 -3.55 -4.13
CA THR A 60 9.06 -4.77 -3.57
C THR A 60 7.75 -5.17 -4.26
N TYR A 61 7.08 -4.21 -4.91
CA TYR A 61 5.90 -4.43 -5.74
C TYR A 61 6.24 -4.65 -7.23
N GLY A 62 7.52 -4.82 -7.54
CA GLY A 62 8.00 -5.14 -8.89
C GLY A 62 8.37 -3.95 -9.76
N CYS A 63 8.56 -2.75 -9.19
CA CYS A 63 9.09 -1.63 -9.96
C CYS A 63 10.57 -1.90 -10.36
N PRO A 64 10.92 -1.93 -11.66
CA PRO A 64 12.29 -2.23 -12.09
C PRO A 64 13.21 -1.00 -12.10
N PHE A 65 12.70 0.19 -11.77
CA PHE A 65 13.43 1.44 -12.00
C PHE A 65 14.33 1.85 -10.84
N ARG A 66 15.56 2.25 -11.19
CA ARG A 66 16.48 3.03 -10.34
C ARG A 66 16.49 4.49 -10.76
N ILE A 67 16.30 5.39 -9.81
CA ILE A 67 15.91 6.78 -10.05
C ILE A 67 16.69 7.69 -9.12
N LEU A 68 16.96 8.92 -9.55
CA LEU A 68 17.50 9.96 -8.66
C LEU A 68 16.51 10.20 -7.52
N ARG A 69 17.02 10.33 -6.29
CA ARG A 69 16.19 10.59 -5.11
C ARG A 69 15.28 11.83 -5.29
N SER A 70 15.80 12.88 -5.94
CA SER A 70 15.05 14.10 -6.28
C SER A 70 13.87 13.88 -7.23
N ASP A 71 13.91 12.85 -8.09
CA ASP A 71 12.90 12.58 -9.11
C ASP A 71 11.87 11.51 -8.70
N ILE A 72 12.00 10.93 -7.50
CA ILE A 72 11.07 9.90 -7.00
C ILE A 72 9.62 10.37 -7.04
N ALA A 73 9.34 11.60 -6.58
CA ALA A 73 7.99 12.13 -6.56
C ALA A 73 7.36 12.17 -7.96
N LYS A 74 8.15 12.59 -8.97
CA LYS A 74 7.70 12.62 -10.37
C LYS A 74 7.48 11.20 -10.90
N HIS A 75 8.36 10.28 -10.57
CA HIS A 75 8.22 8.88 -10.96
C HIS A 75 6.96 8.24 -10.38
N LEU A 76 6.65 8.47 -9.10
CA LEU A 76 5.51 7.82 -8.44
C LEU A 76 4.18 8.10 -9.15
N ILE A 77 4.01 9.27 -9.75
CA ILE A 77 2.81 9.63 -10.54
C ILE A 77 2.57 8.66 -11.71
N VAL A 78 3.65 8.13 -12.31
CA VAL A 78 3.62 7.26 -13.49
C VAL A 78 4.18 5.86 -13.21
N CYS A 79 4.41 5.53 -11.95
CA CYS A 79 5.09 4.30 -11.58
C CYS A 79 4.18 3.09 -11.82
N PRO A 80 4.64 2.07 -12.58
CA PRO A 80 3.81 0.90 -12.91
C PRO A 80 3.49 0.04 -11.68
N ALA A 81 4.31 0.12 -10.63
CA ALA A 81 4.10 -0.56 -9.36
C ALA A 81 3.40 0.33 -8.31
N ASN A 82 3.08 1.59 -8.63
CA ASN A 82 2.30 2.48 -7.77
C ASN A 82 0.79 2.38 -8.03
N VAL A 83 0.39 1.34 -8.76
CA VAL A 83 -0.98 1.15 -9.22
C VAL A 83 -1.87 0.71 -8.05
N ILE A 84 -2.71 1.64 -7.59
CA ILE A 84 -3.83 1.34 -6.69
C ILE A 84 -5.04 0.95 -7.55
N HIS A 85 -4.99 -0.22 -8.21
CA HIS A 85 -6.21 -0.80 -8.75
C HIS A 85 -7.00 -1.43 -7.60
N CYS A 86 -7.91 -0.65 -7.01
CA CYS A 86 -8.98 -1.26 -6.25
C CYS A 86 -9.90 -1.95 -7.26
N THR A 87 -9.80 -3.27 -7.39
CA THR A 87 -10.75 -4.09 -8.17
C THR A 87 -12.18 -3.98 -7.64
N VAL A 88 -12.36 -3.32 -6.49
CA VAL A 88 -13.65 -3.01 -5.87
C VAL A 88 -13.84 -1.50 -5.76
N GLU A 89 -13.70 -0.77 -6.88
CA GLU A 89 -13.94 0.68 -6.95
C GLU A 89 -15.32 1.08 -6.39
N TRP A 90 -16.27 0.15 -6.42
CA TRP A 90 -17.60 0.25 -5.80
C TRP A 90 -17.55 0.52 -4.27
N ASN A 91 -16.54 0.04 -3.55
CA ASN A 91 -16.36 0.28 -2.11
C ASN A 91 -15.93 1.72 -1.77
N ARG A 92 -15.59 2.54 -2.77
CA ARG A 92 -15.28 3.97 -2.58
C ARG A 92 -16.49 4.89 -2.77
N TRP A 93 -17.61 4.38 -3.28
CA TRP A 93 -18.82 5.16 -3.41
C TRP A 93 -19.52 5.27 -2.05
N PRO A 94 -19.90 6.47 -1.58
CA PRO A 94 -20.72 6.60 -0.39
C PRO A 94 -22.01 5.80 -0.61
N LEU A 95 -22.29 4.85 0.28
CA LEU A 95 -23.47 3.96 0.24
C LEU A 95 -24.82 4.71 0.30
N HIS A 96 -24.79 6.04 0.37
CA HIS A 96 -25.93 6.94 0.40
C HIS A 96 -25.82 7.99 -0.71
N THR A 97 -26.02 7.57 -1.96
CA THR A 97 -26.43 8.48 -3.04
C THR A 97 -27.94 8.32 -3.24
N ILE A 98 -28.64 9.43 -3.48
CA ILE A 98 -30.09 9.42 -3.76
C ILE A 98 -30.36 8.81 -5.15
N ASP A 99 -29.34 8.81 -6.01
CA ASP A 99 -29.41 8.32 -7.38
C ASP A 99 -29.00 6.84 -7.48
N LYS A 100 -30.00 5.96 -7.42
CA LYS A 100 -29.84 4.49 -7.52
C LYS A 100 -29.28 4.02 -8.87
N ARG A 101 -29.16 4.88 -9.89
CA ARG A 101 -28.58 4.48 -11.19
C ARG A 101 -27.06 4.37 -11.14
N LEU A 102 -26.39 5.16 -10.28
CA LEU A 102 -24.93 5.14 -10.12
C LEU A 102 -24.40 3.91 -9.36
N THR A 103 -25.30 3.13 -8.75
CA THR A 103 -25.00 1.87 -8.06
C THR A 103 -25.30 0.65 -8.93
N GLN A 104 -25.67 0.82 -10.21
CA GLN A 104 -25.76 -0.35 -11.08
C GLN A 104 -24.37 -0.85 -11.46
N PRO A 105 -24.03 -2.12 -11.17
CA PRO A 105 -22.78 -2.69 -11.65
C PRO A 105 -22.73 -2.60 -13.19
N PHE A 106 -21.57 -2.26 -13.73
CA PHE A 106 -21.28 -2.40 -15.15
C PHE A 106 -21.29 -3.90 -15.49
N VAL A 107 -22.45 -4.42 -15.87
CA VAL A 107 -22.58 -5.80 -16.34
C VAL A 107 -22.17 -5.82 -17.80
N SER A 108 -20.86 -5.87 -18.06
CA SER A 108 -20.33 -6.22 -19.37
C SER A 108 -20.12 -7.72 -19.45
N GLN A 109 -20.89 -8.36 -20.35
CA GLN A 109 -20.71 -9.69 -20.92
C GLN A 109 -20.70 -10.88 -19.94
N SER A 110 -21.40 -11.94 -20.36
CA SER A 110 -21.52 -13.27 -19.74
C SER A 110 -20.57 -13.53 -18.56
N LEU A 111 -21.11 -13.39 -17.35
CA LEU A 111 -20.40 -13.71 -16.11
C LEU A 111 -19.92 -15.17 -16.15
N ASP A 112 -18.61 -15.39 -16.25
CA ASP A 112 -18.03 -16.72 -16.09
C ASP A 112 -18.22 -17.17 -14.64
N VAL A 113 -19.18 -18.07 -14.45
CA VAL A 113 -19.53 -18.66 -13.15
C VAL A 113 -18.40 -19.49 -12.54
N ASN A 114 -17.36 -19.83 -13.30
CA ASN A 114 -16.18 -20.54 -12.82
C ASN A 114 -15.14 -19.58 -12.19
N HIS A 115 -15.26 -18.28 -12.42
CA HIS A 115 -14.40 -17.31 -11.75
C HIS A 115 -14.74 -17.25 -10.26
N LEU A 116 -13.73 -17.40 -9.39
CA LEU A 116 -13.92 -17.53 -7.95
C LEU A 116 -14.75 -16.39 -7.35
N ASP A 117 -14.48 -15.14 -7.74
CA ASP A 117 -15.19 -13.98 -7.23
C ASP A 117 -16.67 -13.94 -7.64
N VAL A 118 -16.98 -14.42 -8.86
CA VAL A 118 -18.35 -14.53 -9.36
C VAL A 118 -19.08 -15.65 -8.61
N ALA A 119 -18.41 -16.78 -8.40
CA ALA A 119 -18.95 -17.91 -7.64
C ALA A 119 -19.24 -17.54 -6.17
N LEU A 120 -18.34 -16.80 -5.53
CA LEU A 120 -18.53 -16.28 -4.17
C LEU A 120 -19.68 -15.28 -4.11
N THR A 121 -19.74 -14.35 -5.06
CA THR A 121 -20.84 -13.37 -5.15
C THR A 121 -22.20 -14.05 -5.34
N LEU A 122 -22.31 -15.04 -6.21
CA LEU A 122 -23.55 -15.80 -6.44
C LEU A 122 -23.94 -16.64 -5.22
N ARG A 123 -22.96 -17.16 -4.46
CA ARG A 123 -23.21 -17.83 -3.18
C ARG A 123 -23.79 -16.85 -2.16
N ASP A 124 -23.21 -15.67 -2.02
CA ASP A 124 -23.69 -14.65 -1.07
C ASP A 124 -25.08 -14.13 -1.42
N GLN A 125 -25.36 -13.90 -2.71
CA GLN A 125 -26.71 -13.52 -3.18
C GLN A 125 -27.76 -14.58 -2.83
N ARG A 126 -27.46 -15.87 -3.04
CA ARG A 126 -28.36 -16.97 -2.64
C ARG A 126 -28.62 -16.96 -1.14
N MET A 127 -27.57 -16.73 -0.34
CA MET A 127 -27.64 -16.67 1.11
C MET A 127 -28.50 -15.48 1.60
N LEU A 128 -28.35 -14.31 0.98
CA LEU A 128 -29.19 -13.13 1.26
C LEU A 128 -30.66 -13.35 0.88
N LYS A 129 -30.92 -13.99 -0.28
CA LYS A 129 -32.28 -14.33 -0.71
C LYS A 129 -32.96 -15.28 0.28
N GLN A 130 -32.25 -16.29 0.78
CA GLN A 130 -32.74 -17.17 1.83
C GLN A 130 -33.02 -16.42 3.14
N LEU A 131 -32.17 -15.45 3.50
CA LEU A 131 -32.38 -14.58 4.67
C LEU A 131 -33.65 -13.75 4.55
N TRP A 132 -33.87 -13.11 3.41
CA TRP A 132 -35.04 -12.26 3.18
C TRP A 132 -36.33 -13.06 3.20
N ASN A 133 -36.29 -14.29 2.68
CA ASN A 133 -37.42 -15.22 2.68
C ASN A 133 -37.63 -15.93 4.03
N ALA A 134 -36.67 -15.87 4.95
CA ALA A 134 -36.81 -16.45 6.28
C ALA A 134 -37.78 -15.63 7.15
N SER A 135 -38.57 -16.33 7.97
CA SER A 135 -39.49 -15.70 8.91
C SER A 135 -38.75 -14.78 9.90
N ARG A 136 -39.45 -13.75 10.39
CA ARG A 136 -38.89 -12.81 11.40
C ARG A 136 -38.38 -13.56 12.64
N LYS A 137 -39.11 -14.60 13.08
CA LYS A 137 -38.73 -15.47 14.20
C LYS A 137 -37.39 -16.17 13.93
N LYS A 138 -37.23 -16.79 12.76
CA LYS A 138 -35.97 -17.46 12.35
C LYS A 138 -34.80 -16.48 12.21
N ARG A 139 -35.04 -15.27 11.70
CA ARG A 139 -34.01 -14.22 11.64
C ARG A 139 -33.60 -13.72 13.02
N SER A 140 -34.54 -13.63 13.95
CA SER A 140 -34.27 -13.18 15.32
C SER A 140 -33.41 -14.17 16.11
N THR A 141 -33.63 -15.48 15.94
CA THR A 141 -32.86 -16.54 16.63
C THR A 141 -31.39 -16.63 16.20
N LEU A 142 -31.03 -16.01 15.07
CA LEU A 142 -29.69 -16.10 14.47
C LEU A 142 -28.85 -14.84 14.72
N ARG A 143 -29.40 -13.88 15.46
CA ARG A 143 -28.67 -12.70 15.93
C ARG A 143 -27.85 -13.09 17.15
N ASN A 144 -26.67 -12.51 17.29
CA ASN A 144 -25.86 -12.65 18.49
C ASN A 144 -25.46 -11.25 19.03
N ARG A 145 -24.61 -11.21 20.06
CA ARG A 145 -24.17 -9.94 20.67
C ARG A 145 -23.46 -9.00 19.69
N LEU A 146 -22.82 -9.55 18.65
CA LEU A 146 -22.12 -8.83 17.58
C LEU A 146 -23.07 -8.44 16.42
N THR A 147 -24.10 -9.24 16.16
CA THR A 147 -25.00 -9.12 15.00
C THR A 147 -26.45 -8.79 15.40
N ARG A 148 -26.62 -7.80 16.28
CA ARG A 148 -27.92 -7.46 16.91
C ARG A 148 -29.02 -7.04 15.93
N LYS A 149 -28.66 -6.42 14.80
CA LYS A 149 -29.61 -5.91 13.80
C LYS A 149 -29.79 -6.87 12.62
N TYR A 150 -28.71 -7.48 12.15
CA TYR A 150 -28.68 -8.38 10.98
C TYR A 150 -27.95 -9.67 11.35
N PRO A 151 -28.62 -10.86 11.33
CA PRO A 151 -27.98 -12.12 11.69
C PRO A 151 -26.84 -12.50 10.72
N ALA A 152 -25.88 -13.28 11.20
CA ALA A 152 -24.79 -13.79 10.37
C ALA A 152 -25.30 -14.87 9.39
N VAL A 153 -24.83 -14.80 8.14
CA VAL A 153 -25.00 -15.82 7.09
C VAL A 153 -23.66 -16.58 6.96
N PRO A 154 -23.63 -17.89 6.61
CA PRO A 154 -24.71 -18.77 6.16
C PRO A 154 -25.53 -19.44 7.27
N PHE A 155 -26.78 -19.78 6.95
CA PHE A 155 -27.59 -20.67 7.76
C PHE A 155 -27.09 -22.12 7.63
N LYS A 156 -26.97 -22.86 8.74
CA LYS A 156 -27.05 -24.32 8.66
C LYS A 156 -28.52 -24.71 8.53
N VAL A 157 -28.91 -25.27 7.38
CA VAL A 157 -30.21 -25.94 7.26
C VAL A 157 -30.14 -27.15 8.18
N SER A 158 -30.86 -27.15 9.28
CA SER A 158 -31.07 -28.38 10.06
C SER A 158 -31.76 -29.37 9.13
N GLY A 159 -31.03 -30.41 8.73
CA GLY A 159 -31.59 -31.51 7.95
C GLY A 159 -32.81 -32.07 8.66
N ARG A 160 -33.91 -32.25 7.91
CA ARG A 160 -34.93 -33.20 8.31
C ARG A 160 -34.25 -34.56 8.32
N SER A 161 -34.00 -35.09 9.52
CA SER A 161 -33.79 -36.53 9.69
C SER A 161 -35.07 -37.21 9.22
N ASN A 162 -34.95 -38.11 8.24
CA ASN A 162 -36.02 -39.03 7.87
C ASN A 162 -36.55 -39.74 9.12
N ARG A 163 -37.85 -39.59 9.36
CA ARG A 163 -38.76 -40.63 9.85
C ARG A 163 -40.09 -40.43 9.14
#